data_AF-A0A355INC2-F1
#
_entry.id   AF-A0A355INC2-F1
#
_cell.length_a   1.000
_cell.length_b   1.000
_cell.length_c   1.000
_cell.angle_alpha   90.00
_cell.angle_beta   90.00
_cell.angle_gamma   90.00
#
_symmetry.space_group_name_H-M   'P 1'
#
loop_
_entity.id
_entity.type
_entity.pdbx_description
1 polymer ?
#
loop_
_entity_poly.entity_id
_entity_poly.type
_entity_poly.pdbx_seq_one_letter_code
_entity_poly.pdbx_strand_id
1 'polypeptide(L)'
;MNGQQHNRLIWEGRTVEKMIVLYCRHHHPDRTFLSVHAQAPVCADCHALLTYALRRIDACRYGYDKPTCANCTTHCYKPAMRASIRQVMRFAGPRMLWYHPLTAIKHTWLSWMRK
;
A
#
# COMPACT_ATOMS: atom_id res chain seq x y z
N MET A 1 -19.30 16.80 1.21
CA MET A 1 -18.27 15.73 1.30
C MET A 1 -17.08 16.32 2.06
N ASN A 2 -16.86 15.90 3.30
CA ASN A 2 -15.95 16.58 4.24
C ASN A 2 -14.49 16.43 3.81
N GLY A 3 -13.79 17.54 3.61
CA GLY A 3 -12.39 17.57 3.13
C GLY A 3 -11.38 16.78 3.98
N GLN A 4 -11.73 16.43 5.22
CA GLN A 4 -10.92 15.56 6.08
C GLN A 4 -10.95 14.08 5.68
N GLN A 5 -12.06 13.59 5.11
CA GLN A 5 -12.24 12.18 4.73
C GLN A 5 -11.42 11.83 3.47
N HIS A 6 -11.28 12.79 2.55
CA HIS A 6 -10.48 12.65 1.34
C HIS A 6 -8.98 12.52 1.66
N ASN A 7 -8.49 13.26 2.66
CA ASN A 7 -7.08 13.27 3.02
C ASN A 7 -6.58 11.89 3.47
N ARG A 8 -7.31 11.16 4.32
CA ARG A 8 -6.84 9.85 4.82
C ARG A 8 -6.68 8.82 3.70
N LEU A 9 -7.63 8.69 2.79
CA LEU A 9 -7.55 7.75 1.67
C LEU A 9 -6.41 8.09 0.71
N ILE A 10 -6.18 9.38 0.46
CA ILE A 10 -5.03 9.86 -0.31
C ILE A 10 -3.71 9.48 0.38
N TRP A 11 -3.61 9.73 1.69
CA TRP A 11 -2.41 9.39 2.47
C TRP A 11 -2.10 7.89 2.43
N GLU A 12 -3.12 7.05 2.55
CA GLU A 12 -2.96 5.61 2.44
C GLU A 12 -2.53 5.18 1.03
N GLY A 13 -3.12 5.77 -0.02
CA GLY A 13 -2.72 5.53 -1.41
C GLY A 13 -1.25 5.89 -1.67
N ARG A 14 -0.82 7.07 -1.23
CA ARG A 14 0.58 7.54 -1.31
C ARG A 14 1.54 6.64 -0.52
N THR A 15 1.09 6.12 0.62
CA THR A 15 1.89 5.21 1.44
C THR A 15 2.11 3.89 0.70
N VAL A 16 1.04 3.30 0.15
CA VAL A 16 1.14 2.07 -0.66
C VAL A 16 2.02 2.28 -1.90
N GLU A 17 1.90 3.43 -2.56
CA GLU A 17 2.76 3.78 -3.68
C GLU A 17 4.25 3.75 -3.30
N LYS A 18 4.63 4.41 -2.21
CA LYS A 18 6.01 4.41 -1.72
C LYS A 18 6.51 2.99 -1.46
N MET A 19 5.67 2.13 -0.88
CA MET A 19 6.02 0.73 -0.64
C MET A 19 6.28 -0.03 -1.94
N ILE A 20 5.42 0.14 -2.94
CA ILE A 20 5.53 -0.53 -4.24
C ILE A 20 6.76 -0.03 -4.99
N VAL A 21 7.02 1.29 -4.99
CA VAL A 21 8.21 1.88 -5.59
C VAL A 21 9.48 1.34 -4.94
N LEU A 22 9.52 1.28 -3.60
CA LEU A 22 10.66 0.73 -2.87
C LEU A 22 10.90 -0.75 -3.20
N TYR A 23 9.84 -1.55 -3.23
CA TYR A 23 9.90 -2.96 -3.59
C TYR A 23 10.42 -3.15 -5.02
N CYS A 24 9.83 -2.43 -5.98
CA CYS A 24 10.22 -2.47 -7.39
C CYS A 24 11.68 -2.06 -7.58
N ARG A 25 12.12 -1.02 -6.86
CA ARG A 25 13.50 -0.54 -6.93
C ARG A 25 14.53 -1.60 -6.58
N HIS A 26 14.18 -2.46 -5.62
CA HIS A 26 15.08 -3.50 -5.12
C HIS A 26 15.01 -4.81 -5.91
N HIS A 27 13.83 -5.21 -6.40
CA HIS A 27 13.65 -6.53 -7.01
C HIS A 27 13.66 -6.53 -8.52
N HIS A 28 13.24 -5.43 -9.16
CA HIS A 28 13.02 -5.39 -10.61
C HIS A 28 13.94 -4.36 -11.26
N PRO A 29 14.87 -4.78 -12.14
CA PRO A 29 15.78 -3.87 -12.81
C PRO A 29 15.09 -3.05 -13.90
N ASP A 30 14.14 -3.63 -14.61
CA ASP A 30 13.39 -2.98 -15.69
C ASP A 30 12.28 -2.08 -15.12
N ARG A 31 12.36 -0.78 -15.40
CA ARG A 31 11.48 0.25 -14.83
C ARG A 31 11.06 1.25 -15.91
N THR A 32 10.15 0.81 -16.76
CA THR A 32 9.64 1.52 -17.94
C THR A 32 8.40 2.38 -17.70
N PHE A 33 7.72 2.21 -16.55
CA PHE A 33 6.51 2.95 -16.20
C PHE A 33 6.76 3.95 -15.08
N LEU A 34 5.89 4.95 -14.92
CA LEU A 34 5.95 5.92 -13.84
C LEU A 34 4.83 5.70 -12.82
N SER A 35 5.15 5.83 -11.54
CA SER A 35 4.17 5.75 -10.45
C SER A 35 3.23 6.96 -10.47
N VAL A 36 2.00 6.77 -9.98
CA VAL A 36 0.87 7.70 -10.22
C VAL A 36 1.06 9.08 -9.58
N HIS A 37 1.52 9.18 -8.32
CA HIS A 37 1.66 10.47 -7.65
C HIS A 37 3.13 10.89 -7.49
N ALA A 38 4.03 9.96 -7.21
CA ALA A 38 5.44 10.25 -6.98
C ALA A 38 6.26 10.35 -8.29
N GLN A 39 5.66 9.99 -9.44
CA GLN A 39 6.35 9.95 -10.74
C GLN A 39 7.68 9.19 -10.68
N ALA A 40 7.72 8.12 -9.89
CA ALA A 40 8.91 7.30 -9.71
C ALA A 40 8.91 6.12 -10.70
N PRO A 41 10.07 5.75 -11.28
CA PRO A 41 10.13 4.66 -12.25
C PRO A 41 9.85 3.30 -11.58
N VAL A 42 8.96 2.51 -12.19
CA VAL A 42 8.50 1.19 -11.77
C VAL A 42 8.33 0.26 -12.98
N CYS A 43 8.34 -1.06 -12.76
CA CYS A 43 8.06 -2.04 -13.82
C CYS A 43 6.56 -2.11 -14.15
N ALA A 44 6.20 -2.77 -15.26
CA ALA A 44 4.82 -2.98 -15.68
C ALA A 44 3.95 -3.61 -14.59
N ASP A 45 4.45 -4.67 -13.93
CA ASP A 45 3.71 -5.40 -12.91
C ASP A 45 3.48 -4.57 -11.65
N CYS A 46 4.50 -3.84 -11.20
CA CYS A 46 4.40 -2.95 -10.06
C CYS A 46 3.47 -1.77 -10.35
N HIS A 47 3.49 -1.25 -11.58
CA HIS A 47 2.54 -0.25 -12.03
C HIS A 47 1.10 -0.79 -12.01
N ALA A 48 0.86 -1.98 -12.58
CA ALA A 48 -0.46 -2.62 -12.54
C ALA A 48 -0.95 -2.88 -11.11
N LEU A 49 -0.06 -3.33 -10.22
CA LEU A 49 -0.35 -3.51 -8.80
C LEU A 49 -0.73 -2.19 -8.13
N LEU A 50 0.01 -1.11 -8.40
CA LEU A 50 -0.25 0.22 -7.86
C LEU A 50 -1.61 0.75 -8.33
N THR A 51 -1.87 0.74 -9.64
CA THR A 51 -3.14 1.21 -10.20
C THR A 51 -4.31 0.42 -9.63
N TYR A 52 -4.17 -0.90 -9.50
CA TYR A 52 -5.20 -1.74 -8.89
C TYR A 52 -5.43 -1.38 -7.43
N ALA A 53 -4.36 -1.22 -6.63
CA ALA A 53 -4.45 -0.90 -5.22
C ALA A 53 -5.14 0.46 -4.99
N LEU A 54 -4.76 1.49 -5.75
CA LEU A 54 -5.37 2.81 -5.69
C LEU A 54 -6.87 2.76 -6.01
N ARG A 55 -7.25 2.06 -7.09
CA ARG A 55 -8.67 1.87 -7.44
C ARG A 55 -9.46 1.19 -6.32
N ARG A 56 -8.89 0.19 -5.63
CA ARG A 56 -9.57 -0.49 -4.51
C ARG A 56 -9.66 0.38 -3.25
N ILE A 57 -8.68 1.25 -3.02
CA ILE A 57 -8.68 2.20 -1.89
C ILE A 57 -9.77 3.26 -2.11
N ASP A 58 -9.85 3.78 -3.34
CA ASP A 58 -10.84 4.79 -3.72
C ASP A 58 -12.27 4.24 -3.68
N ALA A 59 -12.48 3.03 -4.23
CA ALA A 59 -13.78 2.34 -4.21
C ALA A 59 -14.04 1.55 -2.90
N CYS A 60 -13.39 1.89 -1.79
CA CYS A 60 -13.56 1.14 -0.55
C CYS A 60 -14.96 1.34 0.05
N ARG A 61 -15.73 0.26 0.22
CA ARG A 61 -17.08 0.30 0.82
C ARG A 61 -17.14 0.87 2.24
N TYR A 62 -16.03 0.79 2.98
CA TYR A 62 -15.93 1.28 4.36
C TYR A 62 -15.45 2.74 4.42
N GLY A 63 -15.01 3.31 3.29
CA GLY A 63 -14.52 4.68 3.21
C GLY A 63 -13.48 5.01 4.27
N TYR A 64 -13.75 6.06 5.05
CA TYR A 64 -12.87 6.54 6.12
C TYR A 64 -12.80 5.58 7.31
N ASP A 65 -13.90 4.92 7.70
CA ASP A 65 -13.95 4.04 8.88
C ASP A 65 -13.35 2.66 8.62
N LYS A 66 -12.62 2.51 7.50
CA LYS A 66 -12.03 1.23 7.13
C LYS A 66 -10.96 0.79 8.14
N PRO A 67 -10.93 -0.51 8.48
CA PRO A 67 -9.80 -1.11 9.16
C PRO A 67 -8.58 -1.14 8.22
N THR A 68 -7.40 -1.47 8.76
CA THR A 68 -6.22 -1.71 7.92
C THR A 68 -6.51 -2.82 6.91
N CYS A 69 -5.93 -2.75 5.71
CA CYS A 69 -6.17 -3.74 4.65
C CYS A 69 -5.87 -5.19 5.10
N ALA A 70 -4.95 -5.37 6.06
CA ALA A 70 -4.62 -6.67 6.65
C ALA A 70 -5.75 -7.21 7.55
N ASN A 71 -6.47 -6.33 8.25
CA ASN A 71 -7.55 -6.67 9.18
C ASN A 71 -8.94 -6.51 8.55
N CYS A 72 -9.00 -6.23 7.24
CA CYS A 72 -10.27 -6.08 6.55
C CYS A 72 -10.97 -7.43 6.43
N THR A 73 -12.23 -7.48 6.88
CA THR A 73 -13.09 -8.67 6.81
C THR A 73 -13.58 -8.95 5.38
N THR A 74 -13.54 -7.95 4.49
CA THR A 74 -13.95 -8.11 3.09
C THR A 74 -12.77 -8.50 2.21
N HIS A 75 -12.91 -9.59 1.45
CA HIS A 75 -11.96 -10.00 0.42
C HIS A 75 -12.12 -9.14 -0.84
N CYS A 76 -11.57 -7.93 -0.81
CA CYS A 76 -11.62 -7.01 -1.95
C CYS A 76 -10.52 -7.28 -3.00
N TYR A 77 -9.37 -7.83 -2.62
CA TYR A 77 -8.29 -8.11 -3.56
C TYR A 77 -8.47 -9.45 -4.27
N LYS A 78 -8.22 -9.48 -5.59
CA LYS A 78 -8.05 -10.74 -6.33
C LYS A 78 -6.89 -11.55 -5.73
N PRO A 79 -6.96 -12.90 -5.70
CA PRO A 79 -5.95 -13.74 -5.05
C PRO A 79 -4.50 -13.44 -5.50
N ALA A 80 -4.27 -13.29 -6.81
CA ALA A 80 -2.95 -12.95 -7.37
C ALA A 80 -2.44 -11.59 -6.87
N MET A 81 -3.26 -10.53 -6.99
CA MET A 81 -2.92 -9.18 -6.51
C MET A 81 -2.70 -9.15 -4.99
N ARG A 82 -3.46 -9.96 -4.24
CA ARG A 82 -3.30 -10.12 -2.79
C ARG A 82 -1.96 -10.78 -2.44
N ALA A 83 -1.47 -11.71 -3.25
CA ALA A 83 -0.15 -12.29 -3.05
C ALA A 83 0.95 -11.25 -3.30
N SER A 84 0.87 -10.53 -4.41
CA SER A 84 1.85 -9.49 -4.77
C SER A 84 1.92 -8.36 -3.74
N ILE A 85 0.76 -7.82 -3.31
CA ILE A 85 0.76 -6.74 -2.30
C ILE A 85 1.28 -7.22 -0.94
N ARG A 86 1.07 -8.50 -0.58
CA ARG A 86 1.63 -9.06 0.66
C ARG A 86 3.15 -9.17 0.60
N GLN A 87 3.73 -9.52 -0.55
CA GLN A 87 5.19 -9.52 -0.73
C GLN A 87 5.75 -8.11 -0.58
N VAL A 88 5.13 -7.13 -1.24
CA VAL A 88 5.48 -5.71 -1.10
C VAL A 88 5.39 -5.27 0.36
N MET A 89 4.28 -5.59 1.03
CA MET A 89 4.06 -5.23 2.44
C MET A 89 5.12 -5.87 3.35
N ARG A 90 5.42 -7.16 3.18
CA ARG A 90 6.43 -7.88 3.98
C ARG A 90 7.83 -7.30 3.79
N PHE A 91 8.17 -6.87 2.58
CA PHE A 91 9.46 -6.28 2.27
C PHE A 91 9.59 -4.82 2.73
N ALA A 92 8.59 -3.99 2.39
CA ALA A 92 8.62 -2.55 2.62
C ALA A 92 8.14 -2.16 4.03
N GLY A 93 7.34 -3.00 4.70
CA GLY A 93 6.83 -2.77 6.07
C GLY A 93 7.91 -2.44 7.09
N PRO A 94 8.92 -3.29 7.32
CA PRO A 94 10.01 -2.98 8.28
C PRO A 94 10.86 -1.78 7.82
N ARG A 95 10.93 -1.52 6.52
CA ARG A 95 11.70 -0.42 5.93
C ARG A 95 10.97 0.93 6.01
N MET A 96 9.65 0.93 6.08
CA MET A 96 8.84 2.14 6.27
C MET A 96 8.80 2.63 7.73
N LEU A 97 9.16 1.77 8.70
CA LEU A 97 9.25 2.15 10.11
C LEU A 97 10.24 3.32 10.34
N TRP A 98 11.26 3.41 9.47
CA TRP A 98 12.25 4.48 9.48
C TRP A 98 11.71 5.85 9.01
N TYR A 99 10.58 5.87 8.30
CA TYR A 99 10.00 7.10 7.74
C TYR A 99 8.88 7.70 8.60
N HIS A 100 8.16 6.90 9.38
CA HIS A 100 7.08 7.36 10.27
C HIS A 100 7.14 6.66 11.64
N PRO A 101 8.10 7.04 12.52
CA PRO A 101 8.25 6.42 13.84
C PRO A 101 7.05 6.64 14.79
N LEU A 102 6.19 7.64 14.53
CA LEU A 102 5.14 8.07 15.47
C LEU A 102 3.74 7.49 15.22
N THR A 103 3.47 6.83 14.09
CA THR A 103 2.20 6.09 13.88
C THR A 103 2.30 4.61 14.27
N ALA A 104 3.50 4.11 14.59
CA ALA A 104 3.74 2.73 15.01
C ALA A 104 3.38 2.43 16.48
N ILE A 105 3.05 3.45 17.29
CA ILE A 105 2.82 3.28 18.74
C ILE A 105 1.34 3.01 19.11
N LYS A 106 0.37 3.11 18.18
CA LYS A 106 -1.04 2.81 18.51
C LYS A 106 -1.51 1.39 18.18
N HIS A 107 -0.76 0.41 18.72
CA HIS A 107 -1.36 -0.82 19.25
C HIS A 107 -1.46 -2.09 18.37
N THR A 108 -0.59 -2.36 17.37
CA THR A 108 -0.61 -3.68 16.66
C THR A 108 0.70 -4.22 16.09
N TRP A 109 1.88 -3.64 16.36
CA TRP A 109 3.10 -4.07 15.62
C TRP A 109 3.63 -5.48 15.98
N LEU A 110 3.39 -5.99 17.18
CA LEU A 110 3.87 -7.32 17.60
C LEU A 110 3.10 -8.51 16.97
N SER A 111 1.93 -8.28 16.38
CA SER A 111 1.13 -9.35 15.76
C SER A 111 1.48 -9.62 14.28
N TRP A 112 2.24 -8.75 13.63
CA TRP A 112 2.47 -8.77 12.18
C TRP A 112 3.65 -9.66 11.73
N MET A 113 4.41 -10.23 12.66
CA MET A 113 5.62 -11.05 12.37
C MET A 113 5.47 -12.56 12.61
N ARG A 114 4.27 -13.08 12.93
CA ARG A 114 4.02 -14.53 13.12
C ARG A 114 2.98 -15.10 12.16
N LYS A 115 3.34 -15.19 10.88
CA LYS A 115 3.10 -16.33 9.96
C LYS A 115 3.75 -16.04 8.60
#